data_AF-A0A7Y2JQF1-F1
#
_entry.id   AF-A0A7Y2JQF1-F1
#
_cell.length_a   1.000
_cell.length_b   1.000
_cell.length_c   1.000
_cell.angle_alpha   90.00
_cell.angle_beta   90.00
_cell.angle_gamma   90.00
#
_symmetry.space_group_name_H-M   'P 1'
#
loop_
_entity.id
_entity.type
_entity.pdbx_description
1 polymer ?
#
loop_
_entity_poly.entity_id
_entity_poly.type
_entity_poly.pdbx_seq_one_letter_code
_entity_poly.pdbx_strand_id
1 'polypeptide(L)'
;MIRRPLAPLLLAAVACSDGAPTASLDHSVEGTWILTASIRGGLADCYIGGVELLLTPTDSGFVGSTEGGAVVCADGVETVQIEAPPRRVFRGTVLGDSVRFSLAFRFSSYFGVFDGDDAMRGELVEGVGARQNSGVWRATRK
;
A
#
# COMPACT_ATOMS: atom_id res chain seq x y z
N MET A 1 1.07 -77.74 -15.72
CA MET A 1 0.93 -76.76 -14.61
C MET A 1 1.98 -75.69 -14.86
N ILE A 2 1.62 -74.47 -15.24
CA ILE A 2 1.52 -73.31 -14.34
C ILE A 2 0.50 -72.31 -14.93
N ARG A 3 -0.34 -71.74 -14.05
CA ARG A 3 -1.41 -70.78 -14.33
C ARG A 3 -0.88 -69.34 -14.17
N ARG A 4 -1.33 -68.44 -15.07
CA ARG A 4 -1.65 -66.98 -14.99
C ARG A 4 -1.25 -66.17 -13.73
N PRO A 5 -0.99 -64.84 -13.79
CA PRO A 5 -1.85 -63.87 -14.52
C PRO A 5 -1.20 -62.62 -15.15
N LEU A 6 -1.98 -61.97 -16.03
CA LEU A 6 -1.86 -60.58 -16.44
C LEU A 6 -2.03 -59.65 -15.23
N ALA A 7 -1.14 -58.68 -15.08
CA ALA A 7 -1.32 -57.55 -14.16
C ALA A 7 -1.76 -56.30 -14.96
N PRO A 8 -2.88 -55.66 -14.61
CA PRO A 8 -3.19 -54.30 -15.02
C PRO A 8 -2.69 -53.32 -13.93
N LEU A 9 -1.89 -52.32 -14.30
CA LEU A 9 -1.59 -51.17 -13.44
C LEU A 9 -1.57 -49.93 -14.33
N LEU A 10 -2.68 -49.20 -14.37
CA LEU A 10 -2.98 -48.02 -13.53
C LEU A 10 -2.52 -46.73 -14.23
N LEU A 11 -3.48 -46.11 -14.92
CA LEU A 11 -3.42 -44.70 -15.32
C LEU A 11 -3.17 -43.84 -14.08
N ALA A 12 -2.01 -43.19 -14.00
CA ALA A 12 -1.81 -42.06 -13.11
C ALA A 12 -2.42 -40.81 -13.75
N ALA A 13 -3.64 -40.46 -13.35
CA ALA A 13 -4.16 -39.12 -13.54
C ALA A 13 -3.39 -38.19 -12.61
N VAL A 14 -2.44 -37.42 -13.16
CA VAL A 14 -1.85 -36.29 -12.45
C VAL A 14 -2.92 -35.20 -12.38
N ALA A 15 -3.67 -35.20 -11.28
CA ALA A 15 -4.40 -34.03 -10.85
C ALA A 15 -3.36 -33.01 -10.34
N CYS A 16 -2.91 -32.12 -11.24
CA CYS A 16 -2.31 -30.86 -10.82
C CYS A 16 -3.45 -29.95 -10.36
N SER A 17 -3.94 -30.18 -9.14
CA SER A 17 -4.79 -29.21 -8.44
C SER A 17 -3.90 -28.05 -7.99
N ASP A 18 -4.10 -26.91 -8.64
CA ASP A 18 -4.21 -25.59 -8.01
C ASP A 18 -3.34 -25.37 -6.76
N GLY A 19 -2.05 -25.21 -6.98
CA GLY A 19 -1.18 -24.46 -6.09
C GLY A 19 -0.95 -23.07 -6.67
N ALA A 20 -2.02 -22.28 -6.83
CA ALA A 20 -1.82 -20.85 -7.00
C ALA A 20 -0.99 -20.39 -5.79
N PRO A 21 0.14 -19.68 -5.97
CA PRO A 21 0.89 -19.18 -4.84
C PRO A 21 -0.05 -18.25 -4.06
N THR A 22 -0.55 -18.73 -2.92
CA THR A 22 -0.97 -17.87 -1.84
C THR A 22 0.28 -17.13 -1.43
N ALA A 23 0.52 -15.96 -2.04
CA ALA A 23 1.49 -15.01 -1.54
C ALA A 23 1.19 -14.88 -0.04
N SER A 24 2.11 -15.36 0.81
CA SER A 24 1.98 -15.16 2.25
C SER A 24 1.84 -13.66 2.42
N LEU A 25 0.69 -13.24 2.93
CA LEU A 25 0.39 -11.84 3.05
C LEU A 25 1.39 -11.25 4.05
N ASP A 26 2.18 -10.28 3.57
CA ASP A 26 3.27 -9.77 4.37
C ASP A 26 2.70 -8.93 5.52
N HIS A 27 2.74 -9.48 6.73
CA HIS A 27 2.37 -8.80 7.97
C HIS A 27 3.32 -7.62 8.28
N SER A 28 4.38 -7.42 7.49
CA SER A 28 5.28 -6.27 7.58
C SER A 28 4.56 -4.92 7.56
N VAL A 29 3.34 -4.83 6.99
CA VAL A 29 2.55 -3.59 6.94
C VAL A 29 1.73 -3.32 8.21
N GLU A 30 1.52 -4.32 9.06
CA GLU A 30 0.65 -4.20 10.24
C GLU A 30 1.21 -3.23 11.29
N GLY A 31 0.34 -2.39 11.84
CA GLY A 31 0.65 -1.53 12.98
C GLY A 31 0.50 -0.03 12.67
N THR A 32 1.12 0.78 13.53
CA THR A 32 1.05 2.24 13.44
C THR A 32 2.30 2.79 12.76
N TRP A 33 2.08 3.69 11.81
CA TRP A 33 3.13 4.35 11.03
C TRP A 33 2.97 5.86 11.09
N ILE A 34 4.06 6.60 10.97
CA ILE A 34 4.03 8.05 10.82
C ILE A 34 4.29 8.40 9.36
N LEU A 35 3.26 8.89 8.68
CA LEU A 35 3.31 9.37 7.30
C LEU A 35 3.76 10.83 7.24
N THR A 36 4.71 11.05 6.35
CA THR A 36 5.14 12.36 5.87
C THR A 36 5.09 12.37 4.35
N ALA A 37 4.71 13.50 3.75
CA ALA A 37 4.74 13.67 2.31
C ALA A 37 5.08 15.11 1.92
N SER A 38 5.81 15.28 0.83
CA SER A 38 6.03 16.57 0.18
C SER A 38 5.41 16.51 -1.20
N ILE A 39 4.48 17.41 -1.48
CA ILE A 39 3.67 17.46 -2.69
C ILE A 39 3.96 18.78 -3.38
N ARG A 40 4.44 18.73 -4.61
CA ARG A 40 4.59 19.90 -5.48
C ARG A 40 3.43 19.94 -6.45
N GLY A 41 2.68 21.04 -6.44
CA GLY A 41 1.47 21.14 -7.22
C GLY A 41 1.15 22.55 -7.69
N GLY A 42 1.33 22.83 -8.97
CA GLY A 42 0.80 24.00 -9.68
C GLY A 42 1.09 25.38 -9.07
N LEU A 43 0.35 25.77 -8.04
CA LEU A 43 0.43 27.08 -7.37
C LEU A 43 0.98 27.01 -5.93
N ALA A 44 1.13 25.84 -5.31
CA ALA A 44 1.64 25.75 -3.95
C ALA A 44 2.45 24.45 -3.74
N ASP A 45 3.44 24.53 -2.86
CA ASP A 45 4.11 23.36 -2.30
C ASP A 45 3.43 23.00 -0.98
N CYS A 46 3.02 21.74 -0.85
CA CYS A 46 2.35 21.22 0.34
C CYS A 46 3.20 20.18 1.04
N TYR A 47 3.21 20.22 2.36
CA TYR A 47 3.82 19.24 3.24
C TYR A 47 2.75 18.60 4.12
N ILE A 48 2.77 17.27 4.20
CA ILE A 48 1.98 16.48 5.12
C ILE A 48 2.95 15.96 6.18
N GLY A 49 2.66 16.17 7.45
CA GLY A 49 3.53 15.73 8.54
C GLY A 49 2.77 15.24 9.76
N GLY A 50 3.29 14.18 10.38
CA GLY A 50 2.79 13.66 11.65
C GLY A 50 1.45 12.95 11.55
N VAL A 51 1.05 12.52 10.36
CA VAL A 51 -0.19 11.75 10.16
C VAL A 51 0.08 10.30 10.56
N GLU A 52 -0.66 9.78 11.53
CA GLU A 52 -0.56 8.37 11.90
C GLU A 52 -1.35 7.53 10.90
N LEU A 53 -0.78 6.43 10.41
CA LEU A 53 -1.47 5.39 9.65
C LEU A 53 -1.62 4.16 10.53
N LEU A 54 -2.84 3.77 10.85
CA LEU A 54 -3.14 2.52 11.55
C LEU A 54 -3.53 1.49 10.50
N LEU A 55 -2.64 0.55 10.21
CA LEU A 55 -2.77 -0.41 9.12
C LEU A 55 -3.03 -1.82 9.65
N THR A 56 -3.95 -2.51 8.98
CA THR A 56 -4.36 -3.88 9.31
C THR A 56 -4.38 -4.74 8.05
N PRO A 57 -3.68 -5.88 8.02
CA PRO A 57 -3.72 -6.79 6.89
C PRO A 57 -5.09 -7.44 6.71
N THR A 58 -5.41 -7.82 5.48
CA THR A 58 -6.61 -8.56 5.07
C THR A 58 -6.20 -9.64 4.09
N ASP A 59 -7.08 -10.60 3.79
CA ASP A 59 -6.78 -11.72 2.87
C ASP A 59 -6.34 -11.29 1.45
N SER A 60 -6.58 -10.02 1.07
CA SER A 60 -6.27 -9.49 -0.26
C SER A 60 -5.38 -8.25 -0.25
N GLY A 61 -4.84 -7.86 0.91
CA GLY A 61 -3.99 -6.68 1.05
C GLY A 61 -4.07 -6.06 2.44
N PHE A 62 -4.30 -4.75 2.55
CA PHE A 62 -4.49 -4.11 3.84
C PHE A 62 -5.48 -2.95 3.76
N VAL A 63 -6.04 -2.63 4.92
CA VAL A 63 -6.93 -1.49 5.15
C VAL A 63 -6.41 -0.72 6.35
N GLY A 64 -7.01 0.44 6.62
CA GLY A 64 -6.62 1.20 7.79
C GLY A 64 -7.33 2.52 7.95
N SER A 65 -6.83 3.30 8.89
CA SER A 65 -7.23 4.68 9.12
C SER A 65 -6.02 5.59 9.18
N THR A 66 -6.28 6.89 9.09
CA THR A 66 -5.30 7.94 9.34
C THR A 66 -5.83 8.86 10.42
N GLU A 67 -4.97 9.35 11.31
CA GLU A 67 -5.33 10.25 12.41
C GLU A 67 -4.22 11.25 12.69
N GLY A 68 -4.58 12.43 13.22
CA GLY A 68 -3.65 13.47 13.61
C GLY A 68 -2.83 14.05 12.44
N GLY A 69 -1.83 14.85 12.80
CA GLY A 69 -0.95 15.50 11.83
C GLY A 69 -1.53 16.76 11.20
N ALA A 70 -0.79 17.33 10.25
CA ALA A 70 -1.18 18.56 9.57
C ALA A 70 -0.76 18.55 8.10
N VAL A 71 -1.52 19.30 7.30
CA VAL A 71 -1.18 19.69 5.94
C VAL A 71 -0.82 21.17 5.95
N VAL A 72 0.38 21.49 5.49
CA VAL A 72 0.89 22.87 5.38
C VAL A 72 1.15 23.15 3.91
N CYS A 73 0.47 24.13 3.32
CA CYS A 73 0.68 24.53 1.94
C CYS A 73 1.19 25.98 1.87
N ALA A 74 2.17 26.24 1.02
CA ALA A 74 2.72 27.58 0.80
C ALA A 74 2.90 27.88 -0.70
N ASP A 75 2.56 29.11 -1.10
CA ASP A 75 2.69 29.59 -2.50
C ASP A 75 3.75 30.72 -2.65
N GLY A 76 4.56 30.92 -1.62
CA GLY A 76 5.58 31.98 -1.55
C GLY A 76 5.07 33.32 -1.03
N VAL A 77 3.75 33.50 -0.88
CA VAL A 77 3.13 34.70 -0.31
C VAL A 77 2.38 34.37 0.97
N GLU A 78 1.61 33.28 0.97
CA GLU A 78 0.82 32.83 2.11
C GLU A 78 1.23 31.43 2.54
N THR A 79 1.05 31.13 3.82
CA THR A 79 1.17 29.79 4.38
C THR A 79 -0.15 29.43 5.05
N VAL A 80 -0.75 28.34 4.57
CA VAL A 80 -2.00 27.80 5.12
C VAL A 80 -1.67 26.47 5.81
N GLN A 81 -2.06 26.35 7.08
CA GLN A 81 -1.95 25.11 7.85
C GLN A 81 -3.34 24.62 8.23
N ILE A 82 -3.58 23.33 8.01
CA ILE A 82 -4.85 22.67 8.30
C ILE A 82 -4.54 21.36 9.01
N GLU A 83 -5.28 21.04 10.06
CA GLU A 83 -5.22 19.72 10.68
C GLU A 83 -5.63 18.64 9.66
N ALA A 84 -4.87 17.55 9.59
CA ALA A 84 -5.20 16.46 8.69
C ALA A 84 -6.42 15.71 9.25
N PRO A 85 -7.57 15.74 8.55
CA PRO A 85 -8.77 15.09 9.07
C PRO A 85 -8.60 13.56 9.01
N PRO A 86 -9.25 12.80 9.91
CA PRO A 86 -9.21 11.36 9.85
C PRO A 86 -9.71 10.81 8.51
N ARG A 87 -8.97 9.87 7.93
CA ARG A 87 -9.30 9.21 6.65
C ARG A 87 -9.24 7.70 6.75
N ARG A 88 -9.86 7.02 5.79
CA ARG A 88 -9.67 5.58 5.58
C ARG A 88 -8.58 5.32 4.55
N VAL A 89 -7.73 4.35 4.85
CA VAL A 89 -6.85 3.68 3.89
C VAL A 89 -7.64 2.55 3.27
N PHE A 90 -7.76 2.53 1.94
CA PHE A 90 -8.44 1.45 1.23
C PHE A 90 -7.60 1.01 0.02
N ARG A 91 -7.81 -0.24 -0.42
CA ARG A 91 -7.07 -0.87 -1.53
C ARG A 91 -5.56 -0.85 -1.30
N GLY A 92 -5.13 -1.09 -0.05
CA GLY A 92 -3.72 -1.34 0.25
C GLY A 92 -3.31 -2.70 -0.28
N THR A 93 -2.18 -2.81 -0.97
CA THR A 93 -1.61 -4.08 -1.42
C THR A 93 -0.10 -4.07 -1.29
N VAL A 94 0.48 -5.22 -0.96
CA VAL A 94 1.92 -5.46 -0.97
C VAL A 94 2.20 -6.57 -1.99
N LEU A 95 3.11 -6.34 -2.92
CA LEU A 95 3.55 -7.32 -3.92
C LEU A 95 5.07 -7.34 -4.01
N GLY A 96 5.69 -8.36 -3.39
CA GLY A 96 7.12 -8.32 -3.08
C GLY A 96 7.42 -7.11 -2.21
N ASP A 97 8.46 -6.34 -2.55
CA ASP A 97 8.80 -5.11 -1.82
C ASP A 97 7.91 -3.91 -2.18
N SER A 98 7.01 -4.04 -3.16
CA SER A 98 6.19 -2.92 -3.62
C SER A 98 4.96 -2.73 -2.75
N VAL A 99 4.73 -1.50 -2.28
CA VAL A 99 3.53 -1.11 -1.53
C VAL A 99 2.71 -0.10 -2.32
N ARG A 100 1.39 -0.30 -2.30
CA ARG A 100 0.44 0.63 -2.89
C ARG A 100 -0.75 0.80 -1.96
N PHE A 101 -1.23 2.02 -1.80
CA PHE A 101 -2.52 2.28 -1.13
C PHE A 101 -3.16 3.58 -1.60
N SER A 102 -4.42 3.80 -1.19
CA SER A 102 -5.15 5.04 -1.45
C SER A 102 -5.82 5.53 -0.18
N LEU A 103 -5.83 6.85 0.00
CA LEU A 103 -6.57 7.52 1.08
C LEU A 103 -7.94 7.98 0.57
N ALA A 104 -8.95 7.91 1.43
CA ALA A 104 -10.33 8.29 1.10
C ALA A 104 -10.55 9.81 1.03
N PHE A 105 -9.94 10.46 0.03
CA PHE A 105 -10.32 11.75 -0.61
C PHE A 105 -9.42 11.97 -1.85
N ARG A 106 -9.80 12.88 -2.77
CA ARG A 106 -9.10 13.25 -4.04
C ARG A 106 -8.02 12.24 -4.43
N PHE A 107 -8.39 11.26 -5.25
CA PHE A 107 -7.64 10.09 -5.74
C PHE A 107 -6.10 10.19 -5.66
N SER A 108 -5.54 10.21 -4.45
CA SER A 108 -4.11 10.23 -4.18
C SER A 108 -3.72 8.77 -3.98
N SER A 109 -3.03 8.26 -4.98
CA SER A 109 -2.47 6.92 -4.93
C SER A 109 -1.02 7.04 -4.48
N TYR A 110 -0.72 6.36 -3.40
CA TYR A 110 0.62 6.24 -2.83
C TYR A 110 1.22 4.98 -3.40
N PHE A 111 2.32 5.12 -4.11
CA PHE A 111 3.09 4.02 -4.66
C PHE A 111 4.49 4.08 -4.08
N GLY A 112 5.03 2.94 -3.68
CA GLY A 112 6.35 2.93 -3.11
C GLY A 112 6.88 1.54 -2.88
N VAL A 113 7.90 1.50 -2.04
CA VAL A 113 8.60 0.29 -1.63
C VAL A 113 8.68 0.22 -0.13
N PHE A 114 8.63 -1.01 0.40
CA PHE A 114 9.17 -1.35 1.69
C PHE A 114 10.69 -1.24 1.66
N ASP A 115 11.26 -0.55 2.64
CA ASP A 115 12.70 -0.39 2.85
C ASP A 115 13.06 -1.06 4.18
N GLY A 116 12.72 -2.35 4.30
CA GLY A 116 12.79 -3.13 5.54
C GLY A 116 11.52 -3.03 6.43
N ASP A 117 11.62 -3.54 7.66
CA ASP A 117 10.47 -3.71 8.58
C ASP A 117 9.92 -2.39 9.16
N ASP A 118 10.70 -1.31 9.08
CA ASP A 118 10.44 -0.06 9.81
C ASP A 118 10.19 1.15 8.90
N ALA A 119 10.28 1.01 7.57
CA ALA A 119 10.12 2.12 6.66
C ALA A 119 9.46 1.74 5.34
N MET A 120 8.59 2.61 4.87
CA MET A 120 8.06 2.63 3.51
C MET A 120 8.32 4.00 2.88
N ARG A 121 8.55 4.04 1.57
CA ARG A 121 8.76 5.31 0.85
C ARG A 121 8.37 5.20 -0.60
N GLY A 122 8.04 6.32 -1.22
CA GLY A 122 7.86 6.34 -2.66
C GLY A 122 7.27 7.63 -3.18
N GLU A 123 6.49 7.51 -4.24
CA GLU A 123 5.90 8.60 -4.98
C GLU A 123 4.38 8.69 -4.75
N LEU A 124 3.91 9.92 -4.69
CA LEU A 124 2.49 10.25 -4.67
C LEU A 124 2.08 10.66 -6.08
N VAL A 125 1.03 10.01 -6.58
CA VAL A 125 0.38 10.35 -7.85
C VAL A 125 -1.08 10.68 -7.57
N GLU A 126 -1.48 11.94 -7.78
CA GLU A 126 -2.89 12.31 -7.79
C GLU A 126 -3.51 12.09 -9.18
N GLY A 127 -4.59 11.29 -9.24
CA GLY A 127 -5.28 10.90 -10.46
C GLY A 127 -6.44 11.83 -10.86
N VAL A 128 -6.24 12.49 -12.01
CA VAL A 128 -7.18 13.08 -12.98
C VAL A 128 -8.14 14.18 -12.49
N GLY A 129 -7.74 15.43 -12.76
CA GLY A 129 -8.57 16.63 -12.59
C GLY A 129 -7.76 17.92 -12.45
N ALA A 130 -7.21 18.39 -13.58
CA ALA A 130 -6.63 19.72 -13.83
C ALA A 130 -5.21 20.09 -13.34
N ARG A 131 -4.56 19.39 -12.39
CA ARG A 131 -3.12 19.61 -12.10
C ARG A 131 -2.43 18.31 -11.70
N GLN A 132 -1.36 17.94 -12.40
CA GLN A 132 -0.49 16.85 -11.97
C GLN A 132 0.27 17.33 -10.74
N ASN A 133 -0.20 16.92 -9.57
CA ASN A 133 0.58 17.06 -8.35
C ASN A 133 1.44 15.80 -8.23
N SER A 134 2.74 16.01 -8.07
CA SER A 134 3.69 14.93 -7.82
C SER A 134 4.30 15.14 -6.44
N GLY A 135 4.64 14.06 -5.77
CA GLY A 135 5.22 14.16 -4.45
C GLY A 135 6.03 12.95 -4.07
N VAL A 136 6.81 13.12 -3.02
CA VAL A 136 7.50 12.02 -2.35
C VAL A 136 6.87 11.81 -0.99
N TRP A 137 6.76 10.58 -0.56
CA TRP A 137 6.24 10.23 0.76
C TRP A 137 7.15 9.23 1.46
N ARG A 138 7.07 9.25 2.77
CA ARG A 138 7.74 8.30 3.66
C ARG A 138 6.83 7.99 4.83
N ALA A 139 6.70 6.71 5.16
CA ALA A 139 6.09 6.24 6.39
C ALA A 139 7.15 5.50 7.22
N THR A 140 7.25 5.79 8.51
CA THR A 140 8.14 5.06 9.44
C THR A 140 7.32 4.44 10.55
N ARG A 141 7.68 3.23 10.98
CA ARG A 141 7.00 2.56 12.08
C ARG A 141 7.11 3.39 13.36
N LYS A 142 6.01 3.49 14.11
CA LYS A 142 5.91 4.26 15.36
C LYS A 142 6.41 3.43 16.55
#